data_AF-A0A919ISH1-F1
#
_entry.id   AF-A0A919ISH1-F1
#
_cell.length_a   1.000
_cell.length_b   1.000
_cell.length_c   1.000
_cell.angle_alpha   90.00
_cell.angle_beta   90.00
_cell.angle_gamma   90.00
#
_symmetry.space_group_name_H-M   'P 1'
#
loop_
_entity.id
_entity.type
_entity.pdbx_description
1 polymer ?
#
loop_
_entity_poly.entity_id
_entity_poly.type
_entity_poly.pdbx_seq_one_letter_code
_entity_poly.pdbx_strand_id
1 'polypeptide(L)'
;MLQPGRIEFVSDDYIRLIPTDPAWQPKPHDAAAAVAYVTGLFAGPGDDVWAVEAQFYDRPTVVDAGMYLERITCPRCGADIALDWLGDLVRANSTGFDRLDARVPCCNAVGSLTDVRFEDPIGFARFVVSAMNATRAKYELDTEELTQVAGLLGHPVMQIIARY
;
A
#
# COMPACT_ATOMS: atom_id res chain seq x y z
N MET A 1 9.42 29.26 31.78
CA MET A 1 10.07 29.20 30.46
C MET A 1 9.38 28.10 29.67
N LEU A 2 8.49 28.47 28.75
CA LEU A 2 7.84 27.57 27.80
C LEU A 2 8.65 27.65 26.51
N GLN A 3 9.18 26.53 26.02
CA GLN A 3 9.84 26.51 24.71
C GLN A 3 8.77 26.65 23.61
N PRO A 4 8.95 27.58 22.66
CA PRO A 4 8.02 27.74 21.56
C PRO A 4 8.18 26.60 20.55
N GLY A 5 7.06 25.95 20.24
CA GLY A 5 6.75 25.36 18.95
C GLY A 5 7.85 24.52 18.29
N ARG A 6 8.08 23.32 18.81
CA ARG A 6 8.51 22.23 17.93
C ARG A 6 7.29 21.89 17.08
N ILE A 7 7.29 22.30 15.81
CA ILE A 7 6.43 21.64 14.83
C ILE A 7 7.01 20.23 14.75
N GLU A 8 6.43 19.29 15.50
CA GLU A 8 6.58 17.89 15.16
C GLU A 8 5.89 17.75 13.81
N PHE A 9 6.68 17.53 12.76
CA PHE A 9 6.14 16.90 11.56
C PHE A 9 5.70 15.51 12.04
N VAL A 10 4.42 15.38 12.38
CA VAL A 10 3.86 14.07 12.73
C VAL A 10 3.88 13.29 11.43
N SER A 11 4.72 12.25 11.38
CA SER A 11 4.68 11.31 10.27
C SER A 11 3.45 10.43 10.44
N ASP A 12 2.82 10.05 9.33
CA ASP A 12 1.71 9.11 9.37
C ASP A 12 2.17 7.73 8.92
N ASP A 13 1.92 6.74 9.77
CA ASP A 13 2.17 5.33 9.53
C ASP A 13 0.91 4.63 9.05
N TYR A 14 1.05 3.79 8.03
CA TYR A 14 -0.06 3.03 7.47
C TYR A 14 0.26 1.56 7.32
N ILE A 15 -0.72 0.74 7.69
CA ILE A 15 -0.82 -0.64 7.22
C ILE A 15 -1.87 -0.66 6.12
N ARG A 16 -1.48 -1.05 4.90
CA ARG A 16 -2.35 -1.05 3.73
C ARG A 16 -2.48 -2.46 3.18
N LEU A 17 -3.71 -2.91 2.99
CA LEU A 17 -4.02 -4.23 2.46
C LEU A 17 -4.64 -4.06 1.08
N ILE A 18 -4.00 -4.66 0.08
CA ILE A 18 -4.46 -4.59 -1.30
C ILE A 18 -4.72 -5.99 -1.88
N PRO A 19 -5.70 -6.16 -2.78
CA PRO A 19 -5.84 -7.39 -3.55
C PRO A 19 -4.59 -7.65 -4.40
N THR A 20 -4.23 -8.92 -4.56
CA THR A 20 -3.11 -9.34 -5.43
C THR A 20 -3.40 -9.20 -6.93
N ASP A 21 -4.67 -9.06 -7.33
CA ASP A 21 -5.07 -8.64 -8.68
C ASP A 21 -5.37 -7.12 -8.66
N PRO A 22 -4.55 -6.29 -9.34
CA PRO A 22 -4.72 -4.85 -9.36
C PRO A 22 -6.08 -4.37 -9.88
N ALA A 23 -6.74 -5.14 -10.73
CA ALA A 23 -8.01 -4.78 -11.36
C ALA A 23 -9.23 -5.20 -10.54
N TRP A 24 -9.04 -6.01 -9.49
CA TRP A 24 -10.12 -6.57 -8.69
C TRP A 24 -10.65 -5.59 -7.63
N GLN A 25 -11.95 -5.70 -7.32
CA GLN A 25 -12.59 -5.00 -6.21
C GLN A 25 -13.60 -5.92 -5.51
N PRO A 26 -13.79 -5.78 -4.17
CA PRO A 26 -14.82 -6.48 -3.43
C PRO A 26 -16.21 -5.84 -3.64
N LYS A 27 -17.26 -6.55 -3.21
CA LYS A 27 -18.55 -5.91 -2.98
C LYS A 27 -18.49 -5.02 -1.73
N PRO A 28 -19.32 -3.95 -1.63
CA PRO A 28 -19.30 -3.05 -0.48
C PRO A 28 -19.48 -3.74 0.89
N HIS A 29 -20.32 -4.79 0.94
CA HIS A 29 -20.51 -5.59 2.14
C HIS A 29 -19.22 -6.30 2.60
N ASP A 30 -18.50 -6.90 1.66
CA ASP A 30 -17.27 -7.66 1.93
C ASP A 30 -16.13 -6.71 2.35
N ALA A 31 -16.07 -5.52 1.75
CA ALA A 31 -15.18 -4.45 2.18
C ALA A 31 -15.47 -3.98 3.61
N ALA A 32 -16.75 -3.77 3.95
CA ALA A 32 -17.14 -3.37 5.30
C ALA A 32 -16.80 -4.45 6.34
N ALA A 33 -16.98 -5.73 6.00
CA ALA A 33 -16.58 -6.84 6.85
C ALA A 33 -15.07 -6.89 7.08
N ALA A 34 -14.27 -6.68 6.03
CA ALA A 34 -12.81 -6.60 6.13
C ALA A 34 -12.36 -5.42 7.00
N VAL A 35 -12.96 -4.23 6.82
CA VAL A 35 -12.68 -3.05 7.67
C VAL A 35 -12.99 -3.37 9.13
N ALA A 36 -14.17 -3.91 9.43
CA ALA A 36 -14.57 -4.24 10.81
C ALA A 36 -13.62 -5.25 11.46
N TYR A 37 -13.18 -6.26 10.71
CA TYR A 37 -12.18 -7.23 11.17
C TYR A 37 -10.85 -6.54 11.48
N VAL A 38 -10.33 -5.73 10.56
CA VAL A 38 -9.05 -5.01 10.75
C VAL A 38 -9.14 -4.04 11.93
N THR A 39 -10.24 -3.32 12.12
CA THR A 39 -10.48 -2.50 13.32
C THR A 39 -10.40 -3.33 14.60
N GLY A 40 -10.98 -4.53 14.60
CA GLY A 40 -10.97 -5.44 15.75
C GLY A 40 -9.57 -5.91 16.15
N LEU A 41 -8.60 -5.92 15.23
CA LEU A 41 -7.20 -6.28 15.52
C LEU A 41 -6.50 -5.29 16.45
N PHE A 42 -7.04 -4.08 16.61
CA PHE A 42 -6.46 -2.99 17.42
C PHE A 42 -7.32 -2.68 18.65
N ALA A 43 -8.14 -3.62 19.10
CA ALA A 43 -9.03 -3.44 20.27
C ALA A 43 -8.47 -4.05 21.57
N GLY A 44 -7.22 -4.52 21.56
CA GLY A 44 -6.55 -5.10 22.72
C GLY A 44 -6.13 -4.05 23.77
N PRO A 45 -5.79 -4.45 25.00
CA PRO A 45 -5.33 -3.52 26.04
C PRO A 45 -4.03 -2.81 25.63
N GLY A 46 -4.10 -1.49 25.46
CA GLY A 46 -2.96 -0.66 25.03
C GLY A 46 -2.77 -0.58 23.51
N ASP A 47 -3.63 -1.25 22.75
CA ASP A 47 -3.71 -1.06 21.30
C ASP A 47 -4.54 0.19 20.98
N ASP A 48 -4.27 0.80 19.83
CA ASP A 48 -5.02 1.95 19.31
C ASP A 48 -4.96 1.97 17.78
N VAL A 49 -5.91 2.64 17.14
CA VAL A 49 -5.87 2.93 15.70
C VAL A 49 -6.66 4.19 15.43
N TRP A 50 -6.08 5.14 14.70
CA TRP A 50 -6.75 6.42 14.46
C TRP A 50 -7.91 6.28 13.49
N ALA A 51 -7.72 5.48 12.43
CA ALA A 51 -8.76 5.18 11.46
C ALA A 51 -8.47 3.85 10.75
N VAL A 52 -9.54 3.12 10.42
CA VAL A 52 -9.49 2.00 9.47
C VAL A 52 -10.52 2.28 8.37
N GLU A 53 -10.07 2.40 7.13
CA GLU A 53 -10.90 2.83 6.01
C GLU A 53 -10.71 1.95 4.78
N ALA A 54 -11.79 1.77 4.04
CA ALA A 54 -11.76 1.18 2.71
C ALA A 54 -11.79 2.27 1.64
N GLN A 55 -10.92 2.18 0.63
CA GLN A 55 -10.86 3.08 -0.50
C GLN A 55 -11.07 2.29 -1.80
N PHE A 56 -11.90 2.84 -2.68
CA PHE A 56 -12.21 2.28 -4.00
C PHE A 56 -11.74 3.27 -5.07
N TYR A 57 -11.07 2.76 -6.10
CA TYR A 57 -10.60 3.54 -7.23
C TYR A 57 -11.15 2.98 -8.54
N ASP A 58 -11.58 3.84 -9.44
CA ASP A 58 -12.08 3.44 -10.75
C ASP A 58 -11.03 2.67 -11.56
N ARG A 59 -9.76 3.07 -11.43
CA ARG A 59 -8.59 2.47 -12.08
C ARG A 59 -7.53 2.07 -11.06
N PRO A 60 -6.65 1.10 -11.38
CA PRO A 60 -5.53 0.78 -10.52
C PRO A 60 -4.72 2.03 -10.20
N THR A 61 -4.46 2.24 -8.92
CA THR A 61 -3.64 3.34 -8.40
C THR A 61 -2.45 2.76 -7.67
N VAL A 62 -1.33 3.48 -7.67
CA VAL A 62 -0.17 3.07 -6.86
C VAL A 62 -0.55 3.07 -5.38
N VAL A 63 -0.12 2.03 -4.67
CA VAL A 63 -0.11 1.97 -3.21
C VAL A 63 1.34 1.78 -2.85
N ASP A 64 2.00 2.87 -2.44
CA ASP A 64 3.43 2.90 -2.16
C ASP A 64 3.74 2.77 -0.66
N ALA A 65 5.02 2.58 -0.36
CA ALA A 65 5.57 2.46 0.97
C ALA A 65 6.06 3.81 1.56
N GLY A 66 5.73 4.93 0.90
CA GLY A 66 6.19 6.27 1.27
C GLY A 66 7.72 6.34 1.38
N MET A 67 8.21 6.82 2.54
CA MET A 67 9.64 6.97 2.80
C MET A 67 10.41 5.64 2.94
N TYR A 68 9.73 4.49 3.04
CA TYR A 68 10.42 3.20 3.12
C TYR A 68 10.98 2.74 1.77
N LEU A 69 10.44 3.22 0.64
CA LEU A 69 10.98 2.83 -0.66
C LEU A 69 12.38 3.44 -0.89
N GLU A 70 13.42 2.61 -0.77
CA GLU A 70 14.79 3.03 -1.04
C GLU A 70 15.31 2.56 -2.41
N ARG A 71 14.77 1.47 -2.94
CA ARG A 71 15.28 0.86 -4.18
C ARG A 71 14.21 0.27 -5.10
N ILE A 72 14.39 0.56 -6.39
CA ILE A 72 13.64 -0.05 -7.50
C ILE A 72 14.63 -0.76 -8.41
N THR A 73 14.37 -2.02 -8.74
CA THR A 73 15.22 -2.84 -9.62
C THR A 73 14.46 -3.27 -10.86
N CYS A 74 15.08 -3.10 -12.02
CA CYS A 74 14.54 -3.57 -13.28
C CYS A 74 14.49 -5.10 -13.32
N PRO A 75 13.32 -5.73 -13.56
CA PRO A 75 13.22 -7.19 -13.64
C PRO A 75 13.85 -7.75 -14.92
N ARG A 76 14.14 -6.91 -15.91
CA ARG A 76 14.65 -7.33 -17.23
C ARG A 76 16.16 -7.34 -17.32
N CYS A 77 16.83 -6.30 -16.83
CA CYS A 77 18.30 -6.20 -16.89
C CYS A 77 18.98 -6.18 -15.52
N GLY A 78 18.21 -6.16 -14.42
CA GLY A 78 18.74 -6.14 -13.05
C GLY A 78 19.36 -4.81 -12.61
N ALA A 79 19.35 -3.78 -13.46
CA ALA A 79 19.84 -2.45 -13.11
C ALA A 79 18.89 -1.74 -12.16
N ASP A 80 19.45 -0.88 -11.31
CA ASP A 80 18.67 0.03 -10.48
C ASP A 80 17.95 1.07 -11.34
N ILE A 81 16.72 1.37 -10.94
CA ILE A 81 15.89 2.43 -11.52
C ILE A 81 15.79 3.53 -10.46
N ALA A 82 15.97 4.78 -10.88
CA ALA A 82 15.88 5.92 -9.98
C ALA A 82 14.45 6.06 -9.40
N LEU A 83 14.33 6.48 -8.13
CA LEU A 83 13.04 6.59 -7.44
C LEU A 83 12.12 7.64 -8.08
N ASP A 84 12.70 8.70 -8.65
CA ASP A 84 11.98 9.76 -9.35
C ASP A 84 11.19 9.24 -10.56
N TRP A 85 11.65 8.17 -11.22
CA TRP A 85 10.93 7.50 -12.29
C TRP A 85 9.55 7.02 -11.85
N LEU A 86 9.42 6.44 -10.65
CA LEU A 86 8.11 6.04 -10.12
C LEU A 86 7.25 7.28 -9.84
N GLY A 87 7.84 8.31 -9.25
CA GLY A 87 7.15 9.58 -9.01
C GLY A 87 6.64 10.25 -10.28
N ASP A 88 7.44 10.28 -11.35
CA ASP A 88 7.06 10.80 -12.67
C ASP A 88 5.95 9.96 -13.29
N LEU A 89 6.06 8.64 -13.21
CA LEU A 89 5.06 7.71 -13.72
C LEU A 89 3.70 7.93 -13.02
N VAL A 90 3.71 8.07 -11.70
CA VAL A 90 2.49 8.33 -10.90
C VAL A 90 1.91 9.71 -11.23
N ARG A 91 2.73 10.75 -11.35
CA ARG A 91 2.28 12.10 -11.75
C ARG A 91 1.64 12.09 -13.14
N ALA A 92 2.23 11.36 -14.09
CA ALA A 92 1.69 11.22 -15.43
C ALA A 92 0.35 10.43 -15.47
N ASN A 93 0.10 9.58 -14.46
CA ASN A 93 -1.09 8.76 -14.31
C ASN A 93 -1.89 9.16 -13.05
N SER A 94 -2.01 10.47 -12.78
CA SER A 94 -2.58 11.02 -11.53
C SER A 94 -4.02 10.60 -11.22
N THR A 95 -4.73 10.06 -12.21
CA THR A 95 -6.12 9.60 -12.09
C THR A 95 -6.23 8.07 -12.15
N GLY A 96 -5.11 7.36 -11.98
CA GLY A 96 -4.97 5.92 -12.09
C GLY A 96 -4.44 5.46 -13.45
N PHE A 97 -4.12 4.18 -13.54
CA PHE A 97 -3.47 3.54 -14.68
C PHE A 97 -4.49 2.80 -15.55
N ASP A 98 -4.59 3.15 -16.83
CA ASP A 98 -5.38 2.36 -17.79
C ASP A 98 -4.71 1.02 -18.09
N ARG A 99 -3.38 0.99 -18.03
CA ARG A 99 -2.56 -0.20 -18.23
C ARG A 99 -1.39 -0.19 -17.25
N LEU A 100 -1.02 -1.37 -16.78
CA LEU A 100 0.10 -1.57 -15.87
C LEU A 100 1.36 -2.00 -16.61
N ASP A 101 1.69 -1.33 -17.72
CA ASP A 101 2.97 -1.48 -18.39
C ASP A 101 3.68 -0.14 -18.53
N ALA A 102 5.00 -0.17 -18.39
CA ALA A 102 5.83 1.00 -18.56
C ALA A 102 7.16 0.65 -19.22
N ARG A 103 7.73 1.65 -19.87
CA ARG A 103 9.12 1.58 -20.34
C ARG A 103 10.05 1.92 -19.17
N VAL A 104 10.94 0.99 -18.83
CA VAL A 104 11.98 1.24 -17.84
C VAL A 104 13.14 2.03 -18.45
N PRO A 105 13.74 3.02 -17.76
CA PRO A 105 14.72 3.94 -18.33
C PRO A 105 16.09 3.28 -18.56
N CYS A 106 16.42 2.25 -17.78
CA CYS A 106 17.73 1.60 -17.80
C CYS A 106 18.03 0.79 -19.07
N CYS A 107 17.03 0.13 -19.65
CA CYS A 107 17.20 -0.75 -20.82
C CYS A 107 16.13 -0.55 -21.91
N ASN A 108 15.24 0.43 -21.74
CA ASN A 108 14.14 0.73 -22.64
C ASN A 108 13.17 -0.44 -22.89
N ALA A 109 13.22 -1.51 -22.11
CA ALA A 109 12.24 -2.59 -22.19
C ALA A 109 10.86 -2.08 -21.73
N VAL A 110 9.80 -2.55 -22.39
CA VAL A 110 8.43 -2.44 -21.88
C VAL A 110 8.13 -3.71 -21.10
N GLY A 111 7.62 -3.56 -19.88
CA GLY A 111 7.26 -4.66 -19.00
C GLY A 111 6.12 -4.28 -18.08
N SER A 112 5.59 -5.28 -17.36
CA SER A 112 4.54 -5.03 -16.38
C SER A 112 5.10 -4.27 -15.18
N LEU A 113 4.34 -3.29 -14.70
CA LEU A 113 4.63 -2.58 -13.45
C LEU A 113 4.51 -3.50 -12.24
N THR A 114 3.71 -4.57 -12.34
CA THR A 114 3.60 -5.60 -11.30
C THR A 114 4.84 -6.48 -11.20
N ASP A 115 5.70 -6.49 -12.23
CA ASP A 115 6.93 -7.30 -12.24
C ASP A 115 8.14 -6.48 -11.76
N VAL A 116 7.99 -5.16 -11.63
CA VAL A 116 9.05 -4.28 -11.13
C VAL A 116 9.36 -4.67 -9.69
N ARG A 117 10.65 -4.80 -9.38
CA ARG A 117 11.09 -5.23 -8.06
C ARG A 117 11.31 -4.02 -7.17
N PHE A 118 10.47 -3.86 -6.18
CA PHE A 118 10.62 -2.89 -5.11
C PHE A 118 11.26 -3.59 -3.91
N GLU A 119 12.13 -2.88 -3.19
CA GLU A 119 12.72 -3.40 -1.95
C GLU A 119 11.65 -3.63 -0.88
N ASP A 120 10.77 -2.65 -0.69
CA ASP A 120 9.57 -2.76 0.12
C ASP A 120 8.35 -3.08 -0.73
N PRO A 121 7.34 -3.78 -0.19
CA PRO A 121 6.11 -4.05 -0.90
C PRO A 121 5.47 -2.75 -1.42
N ILE A 122 5.34 -2.66 -2.73
CA ILE A 122 4.56 -1.64 -3.44
C ILE A 122 3.64 -2.38 -4.40
N GLY A 123 2.44 -1.86 -4.59
CA GLY A 123 1.49 -2.48 -5.50
C GLY A 123 0.66 -1.47 -6.26
N PHE A 124 -0.18 -2.03 -7.12
CA PHE A 124 -1.21 -1.30 -7.85
C PHE A 124 -2.53 -1.95 -7.51
N ALA A 125 -3.54 -1.14 -7.17
CA ALA A 125 -4.83 -1.68 -6.77
C ALA A 125 -5.97 -0.72 -7.04
N ARG A 126 -7.15 -1.29 -7.25
CA ARG A 126 -8.43 -0.58 -7.30
C ARG A 126 -9.17 -0.57 -5.97
N PHE A 127 -8.65 -1.28 -4.97
CA PHE A 127 -9.22 -1.38 -3.63
C PHE A 127 -8.12 -1.44 -2.59
N VAL A 128 -8.30 -0.75 -1.47
CA VAL A 128 -7.35 -0.73 -0.35
C VAL A 128 -8.11 -0.69 0.97
N VAL A 129 -7.71 -1.50 1.95
CA VAL A 129 -8.04 -1.26 3.37
C VAL A 129 -6.81 -0.65 4.03
N SER A 130 -6.95 0.50 4.67
CA SER A 130 -5.84 1.19 5.33
C SER A 130 -6.13 1.37 6.82
N ALA A 131 -5.18 0.99 7.68
CA ALA A 131 -5.17 1.32 9.11
C ALA A 131 -4.09 2.38 9.37
N MET A 132 -4.49 3.53 9.93
CA MET A 132 -3.62 4.69 10.15
C MET A 132 -3.17 4.78 11.60
N ASN A 133 -1.88 5.00 11.81
CA ASN A 133 -1.22 5.21 13.09
C ASN A 133 -1.63 4.19 14.15
N ALA A 134 -1.65 2.93 13.75
CA ALA A 134 -2.04 1.84 14.61
C ALA A 134 -0.93 1.47 15.61
N THR A 135 -1.32 1.26 16.86
CA THR A 135 -0.48 0.74 17.93
C THR A 135 -0.98 -0.65 18.29
N ARG A 136 -0.07 -1.63 18.26
CA ARG A 136 -0.29 -3.00 18.78
C ARG A 136 1.04 -3.69 19.02
N ALA A 137 1.03 -4.86 19.65
CA ALA A 137 2.25 -5.61 20.00
C ALA A 137 3.17 -5.93 18.80
N LYS A 138 2.59 -6.16 17.61
CA LYS A 138 3.33 -6.35 16.35
C LYS A 138 2.76 -5.44 15.29
N TYR A 139 3.62 -4.61 14.70
CA TYR A 139 3.19 -3.62 13.72
C TYR A 139 2.59 -4.25 12.44
N GLU A 140 3.17 -5.35 11.94
CA GLU A 140 2.65 -6.07 10.76
C GLU A 140 1.47 -7.00 11.09
N LEU A 141 0.59 -7.24 10.11
CA LEU A 141 -0.40 -8.31 10.20
C LEU A 141 0.31 -9.64 9.92
N ASP A 142 0.00 -10.66 10.72
CA ASP A 142 0.55 -11.98 10.49
C ASP A 142 -0.20 -12.77 9.41
N THR A 143 0.29 -13.96 9.07
CA THR A 143 -0.29 -14.81 8.03
C THR A 143 -1.74 -15.22 8.32
N GLU A 144 -2.12 -15.42 9.58
CA GLU A 144 -3.49 -15.77 9.93
C GLU A 144 -4.40 -14.57 9.69
N GLU A 145 -3.99 -13.40 10.15
CA GLU A 145 -4.75 -12.15 9.97
C GLU A 145 -4.93 -11.80 8.49
N LEU A 146 -3.87 -11.95 7.68
CA LEU A 146 -3.94 -11.76 6.22
C LEU A 146 -4.86 -12.80 5.55
N THR A 147 -4.85 -14.05 6.03
CA THR A 147 -5.74 -15.10 5.51
C THR A 147 -7.19 -14.79 5.82
N GLN A 148 -7.50 -14.26 7.01
CA GLN A 148 -8.86 -13.86 7.36
C GLN A 148 -9.34 -12.68 6.52
N VAL A 149 -8.51 -11.66 6.32
CA VAL A 149 -8.84 -10.54 5.41
C VAL A 149 -9.10 -11.07 3.99
N ALA A 150 -8.24 -11.94 3.48
CA ALA A 150 -8.43 -12.55 2.17
C ALA A 150 -9.74 -13.35 2.07
N GLY A 151 -10.11 -14.08 3.13
CA GLY A 151 -11.37 -14.82 3.22
C GLY A 151 -12.60 -13.92 3.21
N LEU A 152 -12.55 -12.80 3.95
CA LEU A 152 -13.63 -11.80 3.99
C LEU A 152 -13.82 -11.11 2.64
N LEU A 153 -12.72 -10.80 1.95
CA LEU A 153 -12.75 -10.18 0.64
C LEU A 153 -13.07 -11.18 -0.49
N GLY A 154 -12.78 -12.46 -0.29
CA GLY A 154 -12.85 -13.48 -1.34
C GLY A 154 -11.72 -13.38 -2.37
N HIS A 155 -10.59 -12.74 -2.01
CA HIS A 155 -9.42 -12.58 -2.87
C HIS A 155 -8.13 -12.51 -2.04
N PRO A 156 -7.02 -13.14 -2.47
CA PRO A 156 -5.74 -13.01 -1.77
C PRO A 156 -5.27 -11.56 -1.71
N VAL A 157 -4.68 -11.17 -0.58
CA VAL A 157 -4.17 -9.83 -0.32
C VAL A 157 -2.66 -9.79 -0.10
N MET A 158 -2.08 -8.62 -0.34
CA MET A 158 -0.72 -8.25 0.02
C MET A 158 -0.76 -7.10 1.02
N GLN A 159 0.16 -7.13 1.98
CA GLN A 159 0.37 -6.03 2.92
C GLN A 159 1.44 -5.08 2.40
N ILE A 160 1.19 -3.78 2.56
CA ILE A 160 2.12 -2.69 2.29
C ILE A 160 2.21 -1.84 3.55
N ILE A 161 3.44 -1.61 4.01
CA ILE A 161 3.73 -0.72 5.13
C ILE A 161 4.22 0.60 4.55
N ALA A 162 3.64 1.70 4.99
CA ALA A 162 4.00 3.02 4.50
C ALA A 162 4.21 4.02 5.64
N ARG A 163 5.14 4.96 5.43
CA ARG A 163 5.32 6.13 6.29
C ARG A 163 5.44 7.39 5.43
N TYR A 164 4.70 8.44 5.79
CA TYR A 164 4.71 9.74 5.11
C TYR A 164 5.06 10.87 6.06
#